data_AF-A0A6A6YJA1-F1
#
_entry.id   AF-A0A6A6YJA1-F1
#
_cell.length_a   1.000
_cell.length_b   1.000
_cell.length_c   1.000
_cell.angle_alpha   90.00
_cell.angle_beta   90.00
_cell.angle_gamma   90.00
#
_symmetry.space_group_name_H-M   'P 1'
#
loop_
_entity.id
_entity.type
_entity.pdbx_description
1 polymer ?
#
loop_
_entity_poly.entity_id
_entity_poly.type
_entity_poly.pdbx_seq_one_letter_code
_entity_poly.pdbx_strand_id
1 'polypeptide(L)'
;MSNTQSPYVTLGVARGADEKTIRSAYHRLAREHHPDKIQDSALSAAGEEKFKTIQHAYELLTGKAKHAEVDNQAEPQPARPPPRRRTPSPSPYDGIFRAPSDSGSCTDDEDAYRFRKMGRAEAAAHSTARKANHAFKWAQEQWSEAEAMLVHAKNAEPKPMILYSNIEPTRGPESCREAIAKGRVPESVLSMHTIKWQNSESNLRSAIQHFDEASASYKRAERVFKRAARLFDNLDLDEHYRENRNMAEEARRLAAEATVKADESEKKFEETAAVASAWSHAGSGF
;
A
#
# COMPACT_ATOMS: atom_id res chain seq x y z
N MET A 1 -7.20 39.19 -32.74
CA MET A 1 -7.18 37.74 -32.97
C MET A 1 -7.81 37.06 -31.77
N SER A 2 -9.10 36.73 -31.85
CA SER A 2 -9.82 36.02 -30.79
C SER A 2 -9.32 34.58 -30.74
N ASN A 3 -8.64 34.20 -29.66
CA ASN A 3 -8.15 32.85 -29.44
C ASN A 3 -9.35 31.95 -29.13
N THR A 4 -9.98 31.37 -30.16
CA THR A 4 -11.13 30.45 -30.03
C THR A 4 -10.67 29.08 -29.53
N GLN A 5 -9.97 29.04 -28.39
CA GLN A 5 -9.67 27.79 -27.69
C GLN A 5 -10.91 27.39 -26.90
N SER A 6 -11.44 26.20 -27.19
CA SER A 6 -12.57 25.63 -26.45
C SER A 6 -12.20 25.51 -24.96
N PRO A 7 -13.01 26.04 -24.02
CA PRO A 7 -12.72 26.00 -22.58
C PRO A 7 -12.39 24.61 -22.03
N TYR A 8 -13.01 23.58 -22.61
CA TYR A 8 -12.74 22.18 -22.29
C TYR A 8 -11.30 21.75 -22.63
N VAL A 9 -10.76 22.26 -23.74
CA VAL A 9 -9.39 21.97 -24.18
C VAL A 9 -8.38 22.68 -23.28
N THR A 10 -8.65 23.92 -22.87
CA THR A 10 -7.81 24.68 -21.94
C THR A 10 -7.67 23.99 -20.58
N LEU A 11 -8.76 23.40 -20.07
CA LEU A 11 -8.74 22.64 -18.81
C LEU A 11 -8.31 21.17 -18.98
N GLY A 12 -8.13 20.69 -20.21
CA GLY A 12 -7.74 19.31 -20.51
C GLY A 12 -8.81 18.27 -20.14
N VAL A 13 -10.09 18.67 -20.15
CA VAL A 13 -11.23 17.82 -19.79
C VAL A 13 -12.06 17.45 -21.03
N ALA A 14 -12.77 16.32 -20.96
CA ALA A 14 -13.69 15.93 -22.03
C ALA A 14 -14.91 16.87 -22.08
N ARG A 15 -15.48 17.04 -23.28
CA ARG A 15 -16.76 17.76 -23.45
C ARG A 15 -17.86 16.97 -22.70
N GLY A 16 -18.64 17.65 -21.85
CA GLY A 16 -19.63 17.00 -20.98
C GLY A 16 -19.06 16.36 -19.70
N ALA A 17 -17.84 16.73 -19.29
CA ALA A 17 -17.29 16.31 -18.01
C ALA A 17 -18.13 16.85 -16.83
N ASP A 18 -18.26 16.05 -15.77
CA ASP A 18 -18.99 16.45 -14.56
C ASP A 18 -18.32 17.67 -13.89
N GLU A 19 -19.11 18.48 -13.19
CA GLU A 19 -18.65 19.69 -12.51
C GLU A 19 -17.51 19.38 -11.53
N LYS A 20 -17.54 18.20 -10.90
CA LYS A 20 -16.47 17.70 -10.03
C LYS A 20 -15.15 17.50 -10.76
N THR A 21 -15.20 16.97 -11.99
CA THR A 21 -14.02 16.75 -12.84
C THR A 21 -13.43 18.08 -13.30
N ILE A 22 -14.29 19.04 -13.68
CA ILE A 22 -13.89 20.39 -14.08
C ILE A 22 -13.20 21.11 -12.92
N ARG A 23 -13.79 21.08 -11.71
CA ARG A 23 -13.22 21.66 -10.49
C ARG A 23 -11.87 21.04 -10.11
N SER A 24 -11.76 19.72 -10.20
CA SER A 24 -10.49 19.02 -9.92
C SER A 24 -9.40 19.38 -10.92
N ALA A 25 -9.73 19.50 -12.21
CA ALA A 25 -8.78 19.89 -13.25
C ALA A 25 -8.29 21.33 -13.05
N TYR A 26 -9.21 22.25 -12.72
CA TYR A 26 -8.87 23.64 -12.39
C TYR A 26 -7.90 23.72 -11.21
N HIS A 27 -8.18 23.06 -10.09
CA HIS A 27 -7.28 23.10 -8.92
C HIS A 27 -5.90 22.52 -9.20
N ARG A 28 -5.79 21.52 -10.09
CA ARG A 28 -4.50 20.96 -10.49
C ARG A 28 -3.70 21.98 -11.30
N LEU A 29 -4.30 22.54 -12.35
CA LEU A 29 -3.65 23.52 -13.23
C LEU A 29 -3.33 24.84 -12.51
N ALA A 30 -4.19 25.28 -11.59
CA ALA A 30 -3.97 26.47 -10.78
C ALA A 30 -2.73 26.35 -9.88
N ARG A 31 -2.46 25.16 -9.31
CA ARG A 31 -1.24 24.90 -8.52
C ARG A 31 0.03 24.78 -9.38
N GLU A 32 -0.13 24.33 -10.62
CA GLU A 32 0.98 24.18 -11.58
C GLU A 32 1.42 25.54 -12.15
N HIS A 33 0.47 26.45 -12.38
CA HIS A 33 0.71 27.77 -12.98
C HIS A 33 0.56 28.94 -11.99
N HIS A 34 0.61 28.69 -10.68
CA HIS A 34 0.52 29.75 -9.68
C HIS A 34 1.75 30.66 -9.71
N PRO A 35 1.61 32.00 -9.70
CA PRO A 35 2.74 32.92 -9.77
C PRO A 35 3.73 32.75 -8.60
N ASP A 36 3.25 32.32 -7.43
CA ASP A 36 4.08 32.04 -6.24
C ASP A 36 5.07 30.87 -6.43
N LYS A 37 4.79 29.96 -7.37
CA LYS A 37 5.62 28.76 -7.61
C LYS A 37 6.66 28.98 -8.72
N ILE A 38 6.54 30.05 -9.51
CA ILE A 38 7.42 30.32 -10.65
C ILE A 38 8.45 31.36 -10.21
N GLN A 39 9.64 30.88 -9.82
CA GLN A 39 10.73 31.72 -9.31
C GLN A 39 11.54 32.43 -10.42
N ASP A 40 11.38 32.02 -11.68
CA ASP A 40 12.05 32.62 -12.84
C ASP A 40 11.22 33.76 -13.47
N SER A 41 11.79 34.96 -13.52
CA SER A 41 11.12 36.17 -14.03
C SER A 41 10.71 36.07 -15.50
N ALA A 42 11.45 35.32 -16.33
CA ALA A 42 11.13 35.10 -17.74
C ALA A 42 9.94 34.15 -17.97
N LEU A 43 9.66 33.26 -17.02
CA LEU A 43 8.55 32.30 -17.09
C LEU A 43 7.30 32.77 -16.34
N SER A 44 7.45 33.78 -15.47
CA SER A 44 6.36 34.36 -14.68
C SER A 44 5.27 34.98 -15.56
N ALA A 45 5.66 35.77 -16.58
CA ALA A 45 4.70 36.38 -17.51
C ALA A 45 3.88 35.33 -18.30
N ALA A 46 4.54 34.27 -18.78
CA ALA A 46 3.87 33.19 -19.50
C ALA A 46 3.00 32.31 -18.56
N GLY A 47 3.38 32.18 -17.29
CA GLY A 47 2.59 31.51 -16.27
C GLY A 47 1.31 32.29 -15.92
N GLU A 48 1.42 33.61 -15.78
CA GLU A 48 0.30 34.50 -15.50
C GLU A 48 -0.72 34.53 -16.64
N GLU A 49 -0.28 34.59 -17.89
CA GLU A 49 -1.19 34.53 -19.06
C GLU A 49 -1.92 33.18 -19.14
N LYS A 50 -1.24 32.07 -18.87
CA LYS A 50 -1.86 30.74 -18.82
C LYS A 50 -2.84 30.64 -17.66
N PHE A 51 -2.48 31.16 -16.49
CA PHE A 51 -3.36 31.19 -15.32
C PHE A 51 -4.65 31.97 -15.60
N LYS A 52 -4.56 33.16 -16.20
CA LYS A 52 -5.72 33.96 -16.64
C LYS A 52 -6.60 33.19 -17.63
N THR A 53 -5.99 32.48 -18.57
CA THR A 53 -6.72 31.67 -19.55
C THR A 53 -7.45 30.48 -18.90
N ILE A 54 -6.81 29.82 -17.93
CA ILE A 54 -7.39 28.71 -17.14
C ILE A 54 -8.56 29.20 -16.29
N GLN A 55 -8.41 30.36 -15.64
CA GLN A 55 -9.46 30.96 -14.83
C GLN A 55 -10.68 31.34 -15.68
N HIS A 56 -10.46 31.99 -16.82
CA HIS A 56 -11.52 32.33 -17.77
C HIS A 56 -12.26 31.08 -18.30
N ALA A 57 -11.54 29.99 -18.60
CA ALA A 57 -12.16 28.74 -19.01
C ALA A 57 -13.02 28.10 -17.91
N TYR A 58 -12.60 28.17 -16.65
CA TYR A 58 -13.37 27.67 -15.51
C TYR A 58 -14.64 28.49 -15.25
N GLU A 59 -14.57 29.81 -15.36
CA GLU A 59 -15.71 30.72 -15.17
C GLU A 59 -16.80 30.50 -16.23
N LEU A 60 -16.41 30.19 -17.47
CA LEU A 60 -17.34 29.87 -18.55
C LEU A 60 -18.07 28.53 -18.32
N LEU A 61 -17.40 27.55 -17.71
CA LEU A 61 -17.93 26.19 -17.52
C LEU A 61 -18.71 26.01 -16.21
N THR A 62 -18.47 26.85 -15.21
CA THR A 62 -19.13 26.71 -13.89
C THR A 62 -20.54 27.33 -13.86
N GLY A 63 -20.87 28.22 -14.80
CA GLY A 63 -22.20 28.81 -14.92
C GLY A 63 -23.18 27.89 -15.65
N LYS A 64 -24.18 27.33 -14.94
CA LYS A 64 -25.15 26.37 -15.51
C LYS A 64 -25.84 26.82 -16.81
N ALA A 65 -26.11 28.12 -16.98
CA ALA A 65 -26.69 28.68 -18.21
C ALA A 65 -25.66 28.80 -19.34
N LYS A 66 -24.40 29.11 -19.00
CA LYS A 66 -23.30 29.29 -19.96
C LYS A 66 -22.75 27.96 -20.47
N HIS A 67 -22.76 26.92 -19.65
CA HIS A 67 -22.39 25.57 -20.05
C HIS A 67 -23.27 25.06 -21.20
N ALA A 68 -24.58 25.30 -21.12
CA ALA A 68 -25.52 24.90 -22.17
C ALA A 68 -25.33 25.71 -23.46
N GLU A 69 -25.07 27.02 -23.38
CA GLU A 69 -24.79 27.86 -24.56
C GLU A 69 -23.47 27.49 -25.25
N VAL A 70 -22.42 27.19 -24.47
CA VAL A 70 -21.11 26.76 -25.00
C VAL A 70 -21.21 25.39 -25.67
N ASP A 71 -22.05 24.48 -25.13
CA ASP A 71 -22.32 23.19 -25.74
C ASP A 71 -23.15 23.31 -27.04
N ASN A 72 -24.05 24.29 -27.12
CA ASN A 72 -24.92 24.52 -28.28
C ASN A 72 -24.22 25.23 -29.47
N GLN A 73 -23.15 26.01 -29.22
CA GLN A 73 -22.42 26.75 -30.27
C GLN A 73 -21.25 25.97 -30.89
N ALA A 74 -20.92 24.78 -30.39
CA ALA A 74 -19.80 24.00 -30.89
C ALA A 74 -20.27 22.99 -31.96
N GLU A 75 -19.72 23.09 -33.18
CA GLU A 75 -19.96 22.08 -34.21
C GLU A 75 -19.68 20.65 -33.69
N PRO A 76 -20.48 19.66 -34.15
CA PRO A 76 -20.37 18.28 -33.70
C PRO A 76 -19.02 17.70 -34.12
N GLN A 77 -18.14 17.50 -33.14
CA GLN A 77 -16.92 16.72 -33.34
C GLN A 77 -17.32 15.28 -33.63
N PRO A 78 -16.73 14.61 -34.64
CA PRO A 78 -17.03 13.21 -34.91
C PRO A 78 -16.73 12.39 -33.66
N ALA A 79 -17.70 11.56 -33.27
CA ALA A 79 -17.62 10.71 -32.09
C ALA A 79 -16.29 9.96 -32.08
N ARG A 80 -15.51 10.11 -31.00
CA ARG A 80 -14.34 9.27 -30.80
C ARG A 80 -14.80 7.82 -30.86
N PRO A 81 -14.15 6.95 -31.67
CA PRO A 81 -14.48 5.54 -31.65
C PRO A 81 -14.34 5.03 -30.20
N PRO A 82 -15.18 4.06 -29.78
CA PRO A 82 -15.14 3.52 -28.43
C PRO A 82 -13.69 3.12 -28.11
N PRO A 83 -13.25 3.22 -26.83
CA PRO A 83 -11.90 2.85 -26.47
C PRO A 83 -11.66 1.44 -26.99
N ARG A 84 -10.80 1.32 -28.02
CA ARG A 84 -10.40 0.02 -28.53
C ARG A 84 -9.90 -0.76 -27.33
N ARG A 85 -10.47 -1.95 -27.09
CA ARG A 85 -9.89 -2.90 -26.13
C ARG A 85 -8.39 -2.89 -26.39
N ARG A 86 -7.59 -2.59 -25.37
CA ARG A 86 -6.14 -2.66 -25.47
C ARG A 86 -5.78 -4.10 -25.79
N THR A 87 -5.74 -4.45 -27.07
CA THR A 87 -4.88 -5.55 -27.51
C THR A 87 -3.47 -5.09 -27.19
N PRO A 88 -2.65 -5.92 -26.54
CA PRO A 88 -1.26 -5.57 -26.30
C PRO A 88 -0.65 -5.12 -27.64
N SER A 89 0.02 -3.97 -27.66
CA SER A 89 0.87 -3.63 -28.80
C SER A 89 1.83 -4.80 -29.02
N PRO A 90 2.06 -5.24 -30.28
CA PRO A 90 2.98 -6.32 -30.54
C PRO A 90 4.32 -5.97 -29.91
N SER A 91 4.85 -6.90 -29.12
CA SER A 91 6.20 -6.76 -28.58
C SER A 91 7.17 -6.65 -29.77
N PRO A 92 8.29 -5.92 -29.68
CA PRO A 92 9.33 -5.94 -30.70
C PRO A 92 9.84 -7.35 -31.04
N TYR A 93 9.51 -8.34 -30.21
CA TYR A 93 9.83 -9.76 -30.39
C TYR A 93 8.74 -10.58 -31.11
N ASP A 94 7.57 -10.02 -31.45
CA ASP A 94 6.50 -10.73 -32.19
C ASP A 94 6.85 -11.01 -33.66
N GLY A 95 7.98 -10.50 -34.16
CA GLY A 95 8.52 -10.82 -35.49
C GLY A 95 9.38 -12.08 -35.55
N ILE A 96 9.78 -12.66 -34.41
CA ILE A 96 10.70 -13.82 -34.37
C ILE A 96 9.93 -15.15 -34.40
N PHE A 97 8.65 -15.15 -34.01
CA PHE A 97 7.75 -16.32 -34.04
C PHE A 97 6.64 -16.19 -35.08
N ARG A 98 6.90 -15.50 -36.21
CA ARG A 98 6.01 -15.62 -37.36
C ARG A 98 6.25 -16.99 -37.97
N ALA A 99 5.31 -17.91 -37.75
CA ALA A 99 5.29 -19.21 -38.39
C ALA A 99 5.58 -19.06 -39.90
N PRO A 100 6.46 -19.89 -40.49
CA PRO A 100 6.79 -19.78 -41.90
C PRO A 100 5.52 -20.02 -42.71
N SER A 101 5.09 -19.00 -43.44
CA SER A 101 4.11 -19.16 -44.50
C SER A 101 4.77 -19.93 -45.64
N ASP A 102 4.25 -21.14 -45.88
CA ASP A 102 4.38 -21.98 -47.06
C ASP A 102 5.77 -22.55 -47.39
N SER A 103 5.99 -23.80 -46.98
CA SER A 103 6.20 -24.94 -47.89
C SER A 103 6.69 -26.16 -47.10
N GLY A 104 5.75 -27.00 -46.66
CA GLY A 104 6.08 -28.25 -45.99
C GLY A 104 4.84 -28.84 -45.36
N SER A 105 4.34 -29.93 -45.94
CA SER A 105 3.23 -30.72 -45.43
C SER A 105 3.44 -31.13 -43.97
N CYS A 106 2.32 -31.23 -43.24
CA CYS A 106 2.10 -31.75 -41.89
C CYS A 106 2.63 -30.92 -40.69
N THR A 107 1.79 -30.04 -40.17
CA THR A 107 1.43 -30.09 -38.74
C THR A 107 -0.06 -29.77 -38.66
N ASP A 108 -0.84 -30.65 -38.04
CA ASP A 108 -2.28 -30.50 -37.88
C ASP A 108 -2.60 -29.20 -37.11
N ASP A 109 -3.72 -28.53 -37.40
CA ASP A 109 -4.23 -27.36 -36.64
C ASP A 109 -4.26 -27.61 -35.10
N GLU A 110 -4.33 -28.88 -34.71
CA GLU A 110 -4.19 -29.36 -33.33
C GLU A 110 -2.84 -29.02 -32.69
N ASP A 111 -1.72 -29.10 -33.40
CA ASP A 111 -0.40 -28.84 -32.82
C ASP A 111 -0.15 -27.35 -32.59
N ALA A 112 -0.64 -26.49 -33.48
CA ALA A 112 -0.64 -25.03 -33.28
C ALA A 112 -1.60 -24.60 -32.15
N TYR A 113 -2.76 -25.27 -32.01
CA TYR A 113 -3.67 -25.08 -30.88
C TYR A 113 -3.06 -25.58 -29.56
N ARG A 114 -2.41 -26.74 -29.56
CA ARG A 114 -1.67 -27.31 -28.42
C ARG A 114 -0.55 -26.37 -28.00
N PHE A 115 0.23 -25.78 -28.92
CA PHE A 115 1.28 -24.81 -28.58
C PHE A 115 0.72 -23.57 -27.87
N ARG A 116 -0.39 -23.02 -28.35
CA ARG A 116 -1.08 -21.87 -27.72
C ARG A 116 -1.73 -22.24 -26.38
N LYS A 117 -2.24 -23.46 -26.27
CA LYS A 117 -2.84 -24.02 -25.04
C LYS A 117 -1.78 -24.30 -23.98
N MET A 118 -0.64 -24.86 -24.38
CA MET A 118 0.55 -25.07 -23.54
C MET A 118 1.12 -23.73 -23.07
N GLY A 119 1.29 -22.74 -23.96
CA GLY A 119 1.75 -21.40 -23.57
C GLY A 119 0.79 -20.67 -22.61
N ARG A 120 -0.52 -20.89 -22.73
CA ARG A 120 -1.50 -20.37 -21.75
C ARG A 120 -1.44 -21.12 -20.41
N ALA A 121 -1.22 -22.44 -20.43
CA ALA A 121 -1.10 -23.26 -19.23
C ALA A 121 0.18 -22.93 -18.45
N GLU A 122 1.30 -22.78 -19.15
CA GLU A 122 2.58 -22.32 -18.61
C GLU A 122 2.45 -20.91 -18.02
N ALA A 123 1.85 -19.97 -18.76
CA ALA A 123 1.58 -18.62 -18.24
C ALA A 123 0.70 -18.63 -16.98
N ALA A 124 -0.27 -19.55 -16.89
CA ALA A 124 -1.10 -19.73 -15.71
C ALA A 124 -0.32 -20.33 -14.52
N ALA A 125 0.59 -21.28 -14.77
CA ALA A 125 1.48 -21.85 -13.76
C ALA A 125 2.40 -20.76 -13.18
N HIS A 126 3.07 -19.99 -14.04
CA HIS A 126 3.90 -18.85 -13.61
C HIS A 126 3.11 -17.74 -12.92
N SER A 127 1.88 -17.45 -13.36
CA SER A 127 1.00 -16.50 -12.67
C SER A 127 0.68 -16.97 -11.25
N THR A 128 0.43 -18.27 -11.09
CA THR A 128 0.16 -18.89 -9.78
C THR A 128 1.38 -18.85 -8.88
N ALA A 129 2.56 -19.20 -9.40
CA ALA A 129 3.83 -19.09 -8.68
C ALA A 129 4.13 -17.63 -8.26
N ARG A 130 3.89 -16.65 -9.14
CA ARG A 130 4.03 -15.21 -8.79
C ARG A 130 3.13 -14.79 -7.64
N LYS A 131 1.88 -15.27 -7.60
CA LYS A 131 0.97 -15.01 -6.47
C LYS A 131 1.47 -15.64 -5.17
N ALA A 132 2.01 -16.86 -5.23
CA ALA A 132 2.62 -17.51 -4.07
C ALA A 132 3.83 -16.71 -3.55
N ASN A 133 4.71 -16.28 -4.45
CA ASN A 133 5.87 -15.45 -4.12
C ASN A 133 5.46 -14.11 -3.49
N HIS A 134 4.41 -13.47 -3.98
CA HIS A 134 3.90 -12.24 -3.37
C HIS A 134 3.37 -12.48 -1.94
N ALA A 135 2.62 -13.57 -1.72
CA ALA A 135 2.14 -13.93 -0.40
C ALA A 135 3.29 -14.28 0.56
N PHE A 136 4.33 -14.93 0.06
CA PHE A 136 5.54 -15.26 0.80
C PHE A 136 6.31 -13.99 1.22
N LYS A 137 6.54 -13.06 0.29
CA LYS A 137 7.19 -11.78 0.58
C LYS A 137 6.42 -10.96 1.61
N TRP A 138 5.10 -10.87 1.46
CA TRP A 138 4.27 -10.19 2.45
C TRP A 138 4.40 -10.83 3.84
N ALA A 139 4.46 -12.16 3.92
CA ALA A 139 4.70 -12.85 5.20
C ALA A 139 6.07 -12.53 5.81
N GLN A 140 7.11 -12.36 4.99
CA GLN A 140 8.44 -11.91 5.44
C GLN A 140 8.41 -10.48 5.97
N GLU A 141 7.66 -9.58 5.33
CA GLU A 141 7.46 -8.21 5.81
C GLU A 141 6.78 -8.21 7.19
N GLN A 142 5.68 -8.95 7.34
CA GLN A 142 4.98 -9.09 8.63
C GLN A 142 5.88 -9.66 9.72
N TRP A 143 6.71 -10.66 9.39
CA TRP A 143 7.69 -11.19 10.31
C TRP A 143 8.71 -10.14 10.75
N SER A 144 9.25 -9.36 9.81
CA SER A 144 10.23 -8.32 10.12
C SER A 144 9.64 -7.20 10.99
N GLU A 145 8.37 -6.84 10.76
CA GLU A 145 7.63 -5.88 11.59
C GLU A 145 7.44 -6.43 13.02
N ALA A 146 7.06 -7.70 13.15
CA ALA A 146 6.93 -8.36 14.44
C ALA A 146 8.26 -8.38 15.21
N GLU A 147 9.38 -8.70 14.55
CA GLU A 147 10.70 -8.69 15.17
C GLU A 147 11.12 -7.29 15.61
N ALA A 148 10.85 -6.26 14.81
CA ALA A 148 11.09 -4.88 15.20
C ALA A 148 10.29 -4.50 16.45
N MET A 149 9.02 -4.91 16.53
CA MET A 149 8.18 -4.70 17.71
C MET A 149 8.72 -5.42 18.95
N LEU A 150 9.22 -6.65 18.80
CA LEU A 150 9.86 -7.37 19.90
C LEU A 150 11.14 -6.68 20.38
N VAL A 151 11.94 -6.13 19.48
CA VAL A 151 13.13 -5.32 19.83
C VAL A 151 12.72 -4.07 20.60
N HIS A 152 11.68 -3.37 20.14
CA HIS A 152 11.13 -2.22 20.86
C HIS A 152 10.56 -2.60 22.22
N ALA A 153 9.92 -3.75 22.35
CA ALA A 153 9.41 -4.26 23.63
C ALA A 153 10.54 -4.59 24.62
N LYS A 154 11.66 -5.17 24.15
CA LYS A 154 12.85 -5.45 24.98
C LYS A 154 13.57 -4.19 25.42
N ASN A 155 13.69 -3.21 24.52
CA ASN A 155 14.39 -1.94 24.79
C ASN A 155 13.50 -0.91 25.49
N ALA A 156 12.20 -1.19 25.64
CA ALA A 156 11.31 -0.40 26.46
C ALA A 156 11.64 -0.66 27.94
N GLU A 157 12.69 0.01 28.43
CA GLU A 157 12.85 0.20 29.87
C GLU A 157 11.51 0.76 30.42
N PRO A 158 11.03 0.26 31.57
CA PRO A 158 9.82 0.80 32.19
C PRO A 158 10.08 2.25 32.55
N LYS A 159 9.70 3.17 31.67
CA LYS A 159 9.71 4.60 31.97
C LYS A 159 8.50 4.89 32.84
N PRO A 160 8.68 5.24 34.12
CA PRO A 160 7.57 5.75 34.92
C PRO A 160 7.12 7.05 34.27
N MET A 161 6.04 6.99 33.49
CA MET A 161 5.40 8.17 32.94
C MET A 161 4.27 8.53 33.89
N ILE A 162 4.46 9.57 34.71
CA ILE A 162 3.35 10.12 35.48
C ILE A 162 2.44 10.85 34.49
N LEU A 163 1.23 10.33 34.28
CA LEU A 163 0.18 11.08 33.63
C LEU A 163 -0.48 11.99 34.66
N TYR A 164 -0.05 13.24 34.69
CA TYR A 164 -0.82 14.29 35.35
C TYR A 164 -2.05 14.55 34.51
N SER A 165 -3.24 14.39 35.08
CA SER A 165 -4.48 14.67 34.38
C SER A 165 -4.73 16.16 34.14
N ASN A 166 -3.84 17.09 34.56
CA ASN A 166 -4.05 18.54 34.39
C ASN A 166 -2.78 19.43 34.47
N ILE A 167 -1.57 18.92 34.22
CA ILE A 167 -0.36 19.77 34.19
C ILE A 167 0.46 19.39 32.95
N GLU A 168 0.79 20.37 32.11
CA GLU A 168 1.66 20.15 30.96
C GLU A 168 3.00 19.53 31.41
N PRO A 169 3.47 18.47 30.72
CA PRO A 169 4.71 17.81 31.11
C PRO A 169 5.88 18.78 30.96
N THR A 170 6.42 19.26 32.07
CA THR A 170 7.64 20.06 32.06
C THR A 170 8.78 19.20 31.54
N ARG A 171 9.42 19.65 30.46
CA ARG A 171 10.60 19.03 29.84
C ARG A 171 11.71 18.80 30.88
N GLY A 172 12.10 17.54 31.08
CA GLY A 172 13.35 17.16 31.76
C GLY A 172 13.28 15.78 32.45
N PRO A 173 14.43 15.13 32.69
CA PRO A 173 14.51 13.81 33.33
C PRO A 173 14.45 13.91 34.87
N GLU A 174 13.58 14.75 35.44
CA GLU A 174 13.43 14.78 36.91
C GLU A 174 12.64 13.53 37.34
N SER A 175 13.22 12.71 38.23
CA SER A 175 12.49 11.57 38.78
C SER A 175 11.39 12.05 39.74
N CYS A 176 10.29 11.31 39.81
CA CYS A 176 9.13 11.61 40.66
C CYS A 176 9.50 11.92 42.12
N ARG A 177 10.52 11.24 42.65
CA ARG A 177 11.04 11.45 44.02
C ARG A 177 11.64 12.84 44.21
N GLU A 178 12.29 13.37 43.18
CA GLU A 178 12.94 14.68 43.22
C GLU A 178 11.91 15.82 43.15
N ALA A 179 10.81 15.63 42.41
CA ALA A 179 9.70 16.57 42.36
C ALA A 179 8.93 16.65 43.69
N ILE A 180 8.82 15.53 44.42
CA ILE A 180 8.21 15.46 45.76
C ILE A 180 9.12 16.11 46.81
N ALA A 181 10.44 15.85 46.76
CA ALA A 181 11.40 16.52 47.63
C ALA A 181 11.40 18.04 47.44
N LYS A 182 11.07 18.52 46.23
CA LYS A 182 10.89 19.94 45.89
C LYS A 182 9.48 20.47 46.18
N GLY A 183 8.58 19.66 46.74
CA GLY A 183 7.21 20.05 47.13
C GLY A 183 6.26 20.37 45.97
N ARG A 184 6.60 20.00 44.73
CA ARG A 184 5.79 20.31 43.54
C ARG A 184 4.60 19.36 43.35
N VAL A 185 4.62 18.20 44.01
CA VAL A 185 3.59 17.16 43.88
C VAL A 185 3.23 16.64 45.28
N PRO A 186 1.94 16.61 45.66
CA PRO A 186 1.51 16.06 46.93
C PRO A 186 1.70 14.53 46.97
N GLU A 187 2.09 14.01 48.14
CA GLU A 187 2.41 12.61 48.37
C GLU A 187 1.24 11.66 48.07
N SER A 188 -0.01 12.15 48.18
CA SER A 188 -1.22 11.41 47.82
C SER A 188 -1.30 11.00 46.33
N VAL A 189 -0.58 11.70 45.45
CA VAL A 189 -0.51 11.40 44.01
C VAL A 189 0.39 10.17 43.74
N LEU A 190 1.25 9.77 44.69
CA LEU A 190 2.02 8.52 44.63
C LEU A 190 1.13 7.27 44.57
N SER A 191 -0.05 7.31 45.19
CA SER A 191 -0.98 6.16 45.21
C SER A 191 -1.59 5.86 43.83
N MET A 192 -1.60 6.82 42.90
CA MET A 192 -2.22 6.71 41.57
C MET A 192 -1.22 6.36 40.45
N HIS A 193 -0.07 5.78 40.79
CA HIS A 193 0.98 5.49 39.81
C HIS A 193 0.66 4.26 38.96
N THR A 194 -0.12 4.45 37.89
CA THR A 194 -0.13 3.50 36.77
C THR A 194 1.11 3.74 35.93
N ILE A 195 2.23 3.09 36.27
CA ILE A 195 3.37 2.99 35.36
C ILE A 195 2.82 2.35 34.09
N LYS A 196 2.65 3.15 33.03
CA LYS A 196 2.13 2.63 31.76
C LYS A 196 3.17 1.72 31.13
N TRP A 197 3.04 0.44 31.44
CA TRP A 197 3.51 -0.69 30.63
C TRP A 197 2.88 -0.71 29.22
N GLN A 198 1.99 0.25 28.91
CA GLN A 198 1.24 0.31 27.66
C GLN A 198 2.11 0.13 26.42
N ASN A 199 3.33 0.68 26.36
CA ASN A 199 4.14 0.55 25.15
C ASN A 199 4.75 -0.85 24.98
N SER A 200 5.22 -1.51 26.04
CA SER A 200 5.72 -2.89 25.92
C SER A 200 4.58 -3.88 25.74
N GLU A 201 3.47 -3.70 26.45
CA GLU A 201 2.29 -4.55 26.34
C GLU A 201 1.63 -4.45 24.95
N SER A 202 1.42 -3.23 24.44
CA SER A 202 0.85 -3.03 23.10
C SER A 202 1.78 -3.54 22.00
N ASN A 203 3.09 -3.33 22.12
CA ASN A 203 4.05 -3.85 21.16
C ASN A 203 4.06 -5.38 21.15
N LEU A 204 3.94 -6.04 22.31
CA LEU A 204 3.83 -7.50 22.38
C LEU A 204 2.54 -8.01 21.74
N ARG A 205 1.38 -7.38 22.00
CA ARG A 205 0.11 -7.75 21.35
C ARG A 205 0.17 -7.59 19.83
N SER A 206 0.70 -6.47 19.36
CA SER A 206 0.87 -6.23 17.92
C SER A 206 1.84 -7.24 17.32
N ALA A 207 2.95 -7.56 18.00
CA ALA A 207 3.91 -8.58 17.53
C ALA A 207 3.25 -9.96 17.38
N ILE A 208 2.43 -10.39 18.35
CA ILE A 208 1.66 -11.65 18.28
C ILE A 208 0.76 -11.64 17.03
N GLN A 209 -0.01 -10.56 16.84
CA GLN A 209 -0.88 -10.41 15.67
C GLN A 209 -0.09 -10.53 14.35
N HIS A 210 1.06 -9.85 14.25
CA HIS A 210 1.90 -9.91 13.05
C HIS A 210 2.49 -11.31 12.81
N PHE A 211 2.87 -12.06 13.87
CA PHE A 211 3.30 -13.45 13.72
C PHE A 211 2.18 -14.38 13.28
N ASP A 212 0.96 -14.20 13.79
CA ASP A 212 -0.22 -14.95 13.35
C ASP A 212 -0.55 -14.68 11.89
N GLU A 213 -0.53 -13.42 11.48
CA GLU A 213 -0.73 -12.99 10.10
C GLU A 213 0.37 -13.53 9.16
N ALA A 214 1.62 -13.53 9.62
CA ALA A 214 2.74 -14.15 8.90
C ALA A 214 2.54 -15.66 8.76
N SER A 215 2.18 -16.38 9.84
CA SER A 215 1.90 -17.83 9.80
C SER A 215 0.76 -18.16 8.84
N ALA A 216 -0.34 -17.43 8.91
CA ALA A 216 -1.47 -17.60 8.00
C ALA A 216 -1.07 -17.37 6.54
N SER A 217 -0.16 -16.43 6.29
CA SER A 217 0.30 -16.08 4.95
C SER A 217 1.30 -17.07 4.38
N TYR A 218 2.20 -17.60 5.21
CA TYR A 218 3.04 -18.73 4.81
C TYR A 218 2.20 -19.98 4.51
N LYS A 219 1.17 -20.30 5.31
CA LYS A 219 0.21 -21.38 5.01
C LYS A 219 -0.57 -21.14 3.71
N ARG A 220 -0.89 -19.89 3.38
CA ARG A 220 -1.47 -19.52 2.08
C ARG A 220 -0.46 -19.73 0.95
N ALA A 221 0.76 -19.24 1.11
CA ALA A 221 1.83 -19.39 0.12
C ALA A 221 2.12 -20.87 -0.16
N GLU A 222 2.26 -21.72 0.87
CA GLU A 222 2.45 -23.17 0.74
C GLU A 222 1.38 -23.82 -0.15
N ARG A 223 0.10 -23.51 0.10
CA ARG A 223 -1.01 -24.06 -0.70
C ARG A 223 -0.92 -23.64 -2.17
N VAL A 224 -0.54 -22.39 -2.43
CA VAL A 224 -0.42 -21.86 -3.80
C VAL A 224 0.83 -22.40 -4.49
N PHE A 225 1.96 -22.54 -3.79
CA PHE A 225 3.16 -23.20 -4.31
C PHE A 225 2.92 -24.67 -4.66
N LYS A 226 2.23 -25.42 -3.79
CA LYS A 226 1.81 -26.80 -4.09
C LYS A 226 0.92 -26.87 -5.33
N ARG A 227 0.02 -25.90 -5.50
CA ARG A 227 -0.81 -25.80 -6.71
C ARG A 227 0.03 -25.49 -7.95
N ALA A 228 0.97 -24.55 -7.85
CA ALA A 228 1.88 -24.20 -8.94
C ALA A 228 2.77 -25.39 -9.33
N ALA A 229 3.33 -26.09 -8.35
CA ALA A 229 4.13 -27.30 -8.57
C ALA A 229 3.36 -28.36 -9.37
N ARG A 230 2.10 -28.66 -9.02
CA ARG A 230 1.25 -29.57 -9.80
C ARG A 230 1.00 -29.10 -11.23
N LEU A 231 0.93 -27.78 -11.46
CA LEU A 231 0.77 -27.24 -12.81
C LEU A 231 2.06 -27.40 -13.63
N PHE A 232 3.23 -27.21 -13.01
CA PHE A 232 4.52 -27.42 -13.67
C PHE A 232 4.82 -28.90 -13.93
N ASP A 233 4.40 -29.78 -13.03
CA ASP A 233 4.46 -31.25 -13.19
C ASP A 233 3.66 -31.70 -14.41
N ASN A 234 2.43 -31.18 -14.59
CA ASN A 234 1.61 -31.45 -15.77
C ASN A 234 2.18 -30.88 -17.09
N LEU A 235 3.21 -30.03 -17.02
CA LEU A 235 3.85 -29.38 -18.17
C LEU A 235 5.26 -29.93 -18.41
N ASP A 236 5.70 -30.96 -17.68
CA ASP A 236 7.05 -31.53 -17.71
C ASP A 236 8.16 -30.47 -17.45
N LEU A 237 7.85 -29.44 -16.67
CA LEU A 237 8.78 -28.36 -16.28
C LEU A 237 9.45 -28.69 -14.93
N ASP A 238 10.32 -29.69 -14.94
CA ASP A 238 10.95 -30.28 -13.75
C ASP A 238 11.66 -29.29 -12.82
N GLU A 239 12.37 -28.32 -13.38
CA GLU A 239 13.08 -27.30 -12.59
C GLU A 239 12.11 -26.45 -11.80
N HIS A 240 11.06 -25.95 -12.47
CA HIS A 240 10.03 -25.11 -11.85
C HIS A 240 9.21 -25.90 -10.83
N TYR A 241 8.93 -27.17 -11.11
CA TYR A 241 8.32 -28.07 -10.15
C TYR A 241 9.16 -28.19 -8.87
N ARG A 242 10.45 -28.49 -8.99
CA ARG A 242 11.37 -28.62 -7.85
C ARG A 242 11.48 -27.33 -7.06
N GLU A 243 11.64 -26.20 -7.72
CA GLU A 243 11.68 -24.88 -7.06
C GLU A 243 10.41 -24.59 -6.27
N ASN A 244 9.23 -24.77 -6.86
CA ASN A 244 7.96 -24.49 -6.19
C ASN A 244 7.71 -25.48 -5.04
N ARG A 245 8.16 -26.72 -5.16
CA ARG A 245 8.10 -27.69 -4.06
C ARG A 245 9.01 -27.28 -2.89
N ASN A 246 10.26 -26.89 -3.17
CA ASN A 246 11.19 -26.41 -2.15
C ASN A 246 10.65 -25.16 -1.44
N MET A 247 10.11 -24.21 -2.20
CA MET A 247 9.46 -23.02 -1.64
C MET A 247 8.23 -23.35 -0.79
N ALA A 248 7.45 -24.37 -1.15
CA ALA A 248 6.34 -24.84 -0.33
C ALA A 248 6.82 -25.44 1.01
N GLU A 249 7.88 -26.24 0.98
CA GLU A 249 8.49 -26.84 2.17
C GLU A 249 9.08 -25.76 3.09
N GLU A 250 9.76 -24.76 2.52
CA GLU A 250 10.26 -23.60 3.24
C GLU A 250 9.15 -22.77 3.87
N ALA A 251 8.08 -22.47 3.11
CA ALA A 251 6.91 -21.77 3.64
C ALA A 251 6.27 -22.55 4.79
N ARG A 252 6.19 -23.89 4.71
CA ARG A 252 5.69 -24.72 5.81
C ARG A 252 6.58 -24.62 7.05
N ARG A 253 7.90 -24.65 6.88
CA ARG A 253 8.87 -24.50 7.99
C ARG A 253 8.71 -23.15 8.67
N LEU A 254 8.69 -22.07 7.89
CA LEU A 254 8.53 -20.70 8.40
C LEU A 254 7.15 -20.49 9.06
N ALA A 255 6.10 -21.12 8.55
CA ALA A 255 4.78 -21.07 9.18
C ALA A 255 4.77 -21.69 10.59
N ALA A 256 5.51 -22.78 10.78
CA ALA A 256 5.66 -23.45 12.08
C ALA A 256 6.56 -22.64 13.02
N GLU A 257 7.62 -22.03 12.50
CA GLU A 257 8.47 -21.15 13.29
C GLU A 257 7.71 -19.87 13.73
N ALA A 258 6.86 -19.30 12.87
CA ALA A 258 5.99 -18.17 13.21
C ALA A 258 5.06 -18.50 14.39
N THR A 259 4.45 -19.70 14.40
CA THR A 259 3.57 -20.11 15.50
C THR A 259 4.34 -20.24 16.81
N VAL A 260 5.55 -20.81 16.79
CA VAL A 260 6.39 -20.91 17.99
C VAL A 260 6.75 -19.50 18.52
N LYS A 261 7.09 -18.57 17.64
CA LYS A 261 7.37 -17.18 18.04
C LYS A 261 6.14 -16.45 18.59
N ALA A 262 4.95 -16.72 18.06
CA ALA A 262 3.70 -16.19 18.60
C ALA A 262 3.47 -16.70 20.02
N ASP A 263 3.55 -18.02 20.24
CA ASP A 263 3.39 -18.65 21.56
C ASP A 263 4.43 -18.12 22.58
N GLU A 264 5.69 -17.96 22.16
CA GLU A 264 6.75 -17.37 23.00
C GLU A 264 6.47 -15.91 23.36
N SER A 265 5.84 -15.16 22.46
CA SER A 265 5.49 -13.75 22.67
C SER A 265 4.27 -13.63 23.58
N GLU A 266 3.30 -14.54 23.46
CA GLU A 266 2.14 -14.65 24.35
C GLU A 266 2.56 -14.97 25.78
N LYS A 267 3.47 -15.93 25.98
CA LYS A 267 4.01 -16.23 27.31
C LYS A 267 4.69 -15.03 27.95
N LYS A 268 5.50 -14.28 27.19
CA LYS A 268 6.13 -13.03 27.68
C LYS A 268 5.08 -11.98 28.02
N PHE A 269 4.03 -11.88 27.22
CA PHE A 269 2.92 -10.98 27.48
C PHE A 269 2.23 -11.33 28.82
N GLU A 270 1.91 -12.60 29.06
CA GLU A 270 1.32 -13.05 30.33
C GLU A 270 2.22 -12.76 31.53
N GLU A 271 3.53 -13.01 31.41
CA GLU A 271 4.52 -12.68 32.44
C GLU A 271 4.52 -11.17 32.75
N THR A 272 4.53 -10.31 31.73
CA THR A 272 4.48 -8.84 31.92
C THR A 272 3.15 -8.37 32.52
N ALA A 273 2.03 -8.98 32.14
CA ALA A 273 0.70 -8.65 32.64
C ALA A 273 0.52 -9.09 34.11
N ALA A 274 1.07 -10.25 34.49
CA ALA A 274 1.06 -10.74 35.86
C ALA A 274 1.88 -9.82 36.78
N VAL A 275 3.06 -9.36 36.33
CA VAL A 275 3.85 -8.34 37.03
C VAL A 275 3.04 -7.06 37.18
N ALA A 276 2.50 -6.49 36.10
CA ALA A 276 1.71 -5.26 36.17
C ALA A 276 0.52 -5.37 37.16
N SER A 277 -0.16 -6.52 37.18
CA SER A 277 -1.28 -6.78 38.09
C SER A 277 -0.84 -6.86 39.56
N ALA A 278 0.29 -7.53 39.85
CA ALA A 278 0.82 -7.64 41.22
C ALA A 278 1.17 -6.27 41.81
N TRP A 279 1.72 -5.36 41.00
CA TRP A 279 2.04 -3.99 41.42
C TRP A 279 0.77 -3.15 41.66
N SER A 280 -0.29 -3.32 40.86
CA SER A 280 -1.56 -2.63 41.07
C SER A 280 -2.25 -3.02 42.40
N HIS A 281 -2.10 -4.27 42.83
CA HIS A 281 -2.64 -4.74 44.11
C HIS A 281 -1.79 -4.32 45.31
N ALA A 282 -0.47 -4.14 45.12
CA ALA A 282 0.41 -3.64 46.18
C ALA A 282 0.22 -2.12 46.46
N GLY A 283 -0.17 -1.34 45.44
CA GLY A 283 -0.42 0.10 45.57
C GLY A 283 -1.77 0.49 46.21
N SER A 284 -2.70 -0.46 46.38
CA SER A 284 -4.02 -0.23 46.98
C SER A 284 -4.04 -0.42 48.51
N GLY A 285 -2.89 -0.73 49.13
CA GLY A 285 -2.73 -0.96 50.57
C GLY A 285 -1.94 0.11 51.33
N PHE A 286 -1.63 1.26 50.72
CA PHE A 286 -0.96 2.40 51.36
C PHE A 286 -1.87 3.63 51.42
#